data_AF-A0A818K6J2-F1
#
_entry.id   AF-A0A818K6J2-F1
#
_cell.length_a   1.000
_cell.length_b   1.000
_cell.length_c   1.000
_cell.angle_alpha   90.00
_cell.angle_beta   90.00
_cell.angle_gamma   90.00
#
_symmetry.space_group_name_H-M   'P 1'
#
loop_
_entity.id
_entity.type
_entity.pdbx_description
1 polymer ?
#
loop_
_entity_poly.entity_id
_entity_poly.type
_entity_poly.pdbx_seq_one_letter_code
_entity_poly.pdbx_strand_id
1 'polypeptide(L)'
;MISSFINVFPELNCVITDKDRKSILSRIDFDELLAFAKYLKYFVDVTELLSSENTPTIHLVLLLKQRLINLSQSNENDHESLQKFKKYFEDQIPTYWEVDDVHYIAAVLHPNMKHLQKCSIKDKKKLMIY
;
A
#
# COMPACT_ATOMS: atom_id res chain seq x y z
N MET A 1 5.23 7.49 11.88
CA MET A 1 4.45 7.91 13.08
C MET A 1 3.78 6.71 13.75
N ILE A 2 2.86 5.98 13.09
CA ILE A 2 2.15 4.84 13.70
C ILE A 2 3.10 3.79 14.26
N SER A 3 4.15 3.41 13.52
CA SER A 3 5.16 2.45 14.00
C SER A 3 5.88 2.93 15.26
N SER A 4 6.15 4.24 15.36
CA SER A 4 6.74 4.83 16.57
C SER A 4 5.77 4.79 17.75
N PHE A 5 4.48 5.01 17.49
CA PHE A 5 3.45 4.94 18.52
C PHE A 5 3.27 3.51 19.04
N ILE A 6 3.21 2.52 18.15
CA ILE A 6 3.12 1.09 18.52
C ILE A 6 4.27 0.67 19.43
N ASN A 7 5.50 1.11 19.14
CA ASN A 7 6.67 0.75 19.94
C ASN A 7 6.61 1.32 21.36
N VAL A 8 6.03 2.51 21.54
CA VAL A 8 5.95 3.19 22.84
C VAL A 8 4.65 2.88 23.57
N PHE A 9 3.64 2.31 22.88
CA PHE A 9 2.32 2.02 23.44
C PHE A 9 2.32 1.24 24.76
N PRO A 10 3.13 0.18 24.94
CA PRO A 10 3.20 -0.53 26.22
C PRO A 10 3.67 0.36 27.39
N GLU A 11 4.54 1.33 27.10
CA GLU A 11 5.12 2.25 28.09
C GLU A 11 4.21 3.45 28.38
N LEU A 12 3.36 3.85 27.41
CA LEU A 12 2.44 4.98 27.55
C LEU A 12 1.47 4.81 28.72
N ASN A 13 1.03 3.58 29.01
CA ASN A 13 0.15 3.29 30.14
C ASN A 13 0.80 3.57 31.50
N CYS A 14 2.13 3.49 31.58
CA CYS A 14 2.91 3.78 32.79
C CYS A 14 3.25 5.28 32.90
N VAL A 15 3.48 5.95 31.78
CA VAL A 15 3.93 7.36 31.75
C VAL A 15 2.77 8.35 31.86
N ILE A 16 1.62 8.03 31.27
CA ILE A 16 0.47 8.93 31.28
C ILE A 16 -0.28 8.74 32.60
N THR A 17 -0.14 9.68 33.53
CA THR A 17 -0.86 9.73 34.81
C THR A 17 -2.18 10.50 34.74
N ASP A 18 -2.35 11.34 33.72
CA ASP A 18 -3.54 12.14 33.48
C ASP A 18 -4.75 11.27 33.09
N LYS A 19 -5.86 11.41 33.82
CA LYS A 19 -7.09 10.62 33.62
C LYS A 19 -7.70 10.86 32.24
N ASP A 20 -7.66 12.09 31.74
CA ASP A 20 -8.28 12.42 30.46
C ASP A 20 -7.51 11.79 29.30
N ARG A 21 -6.18 11.77 29.39
CA ARG A 21 -5.30 11.13 28.39
C ARG A 21 -5.36 9.61 28.43
N LYS A 22 -5.54 9.00 29.61
CA LYS A 22 -5.82 7.56 29.73
C LYS A 22 -7.12 7.16 29.06
N SER A 23 -8.16 7.99 29.19
CA SER A 23 -9.46 7.74 28.55
C SER A 23 -9.36 7.72 27.02
N ILE A 24 -8.47 8.52 26.45
CA ILE A 24 -8.21 8.55 25.00
C ILE A 24 -7.45 7.29 24.59
N LEU A 25 -6.41 6.89 25.32
CA LEU A 25 -5.66 5.66 25.05
C LEU A 25 -6.56 4.42 25.10
N SER A 26 -7.49 4.35 26.05
CA SER A 26 -8.42 3.21 26.18
C SER A 26 -9.41 3.07 25.03
N ARG A 27 -9.55 4.10 24.18
CA ARG A 27 -10.40 4.05 22.98
C ARG A 27 -9.66 3.54 21.74
N ILE A 28 -8.33 3.40 21.81
CA ILE A 28 -7.52 2.92 20.70
C ILE A 28 -7.48 1.41 20.76
N ASP A 29 -8.03 0.76 19.74
CA ASP A 29 -7.83 -0.67 19.52
C ASP A 29 -6.40 -0.89 19.01
N PHE A 30 -5.58 -1.54 19.83
CA PHE A 30 -4.18 -1.81 19.50
C PHE A 30 -4.03 -2.84 18.37
N ASP A 31 -4.92 -3.82 18.29
CA ASP A 31 -4.86 -4.86 17.26
C ASP A 31 -5.22 -4.29 15.91
N GLU A 32 -6.23 -3.41 15.87
CA GLU A 32 -6.58 -2.64 14.68
C GLU A 32 -5.40 -1.77 14.23
N LEU A 33 -4.76 -1.05 15.16
CA LEU A 33 -3.61 -0.21 14.84
C LEU A 33 -2.42 -1.01 14.30
N LEU A 34 -2.17 -2.20 14.85
CA LEU A 34 -1.16 -3.12 14.36
C LEU A 34 -1.48 -3.60 12.94
N ALA A 35 -2.75 -3.88 12.64
CA ALA A 35 -3.20 -4.26 11.30
C ALA A 35 -2.97 -3.12 10.29
N PHE A 36 -3.30 -1.88 10.66
CA PHE A 36 -3.01 -0.69 9.86
C PHE A 36 -1.50 -0.53 9.62
N ALA A 37 -0.67 -0.67 10.66
CA ALA A 37 0.77 -0.55 10.51
C ALA A 37 1.36 -1.60 9.56
N LYS A 38 0.89 -2.85 9.64
CA LYS A 38 1.29 -3.93 8.72
C LYS A 38 0.89 -3.60 7.29
N TYR A 39 -0.32 -3.11 7.07
CA TYR A 39 -0.80 -2.74 5.74
C TYR A 39 -0.01 -1.56 5.16
N LEU A 40 0.21 -0.49 5.95
CA LEU A 40 0.96 0.68 5.52
C LEU A 40 2.44 0.37 5.22
N LYS A 41 3.00 -0.69 5.79
CA LYS A 41 4.36 -1.13 5.47
C LYS A 41 4.54 -1.45 3.99
N TYR A 42 3.53 -2.02 3.32
CA TYR A 42 3.62 -2.30 1.88
C TYR A 42 3.85 -1.05 1.04
N PHE A 43 3.34 0.10 1.47
CA PHE A 43 3.56 1.38 0.80
C PHE A 43 5.00 1.86 0.99
N VAL A 44 5.52 1.75 2.21
CA VAL A 44 6.92 2.06 2.51
C VAL A 44 7.84 1.23 1.62
N ASP A 45 7.65 -0.09 1.59
CA ASP A 45 8.46 -1.01 0.78
C ASP A 45 8.40 -0.65 -0.72
N VAL A 46 7.22 -0.28 -1.24
CA VAL A 46 7.05 0.15 -2.64
C VAL A 46 7.75 1.47 -2.92
N THR A 47 7.63 2.45 -2.03
CA THR A 47 8.28 3.75 -2.18
C THR A 47 9.79 3.64 -2.11
N GLU A 48 10.33 2.82 -1.22
CA GLU A 48 11.77 2.55 -1.12
C GLU A 48 12.29 1.90 -2.41
N LEU A 49 11.55 0.92 -2.94
CA LEU A 49 11.93 0.26 -4.18
C LEU A 49 11.90 1.21 -5.39
N LEU A 50 10.90 2.08 -5.50
CA LEU A 50 10.81 3.04 -6.60
C LEU A 50 11.84 4.17 -6.49
N SER A 51 12.27 4.51 -5.27
CA SER A 51 13.22 5.58 -4.99
C SER A 51 14.70 5.16 -5.09
N SER A 52 14.99 3.96 -5.62
CA SER A 52 16.37 3.50 -5.78
C SER A 52 17.15 4.37 -6.77
N GLU A 53 18.23 4.99 -6.30
CA GLU A 53 19.09 5.87 -7.11
C GLU A 53 20.03 5.07 -8.03
N ASN A 54 20.40 3.86 -7.63
CA ASN A 54 21.45 3.07 -8.29
C ASN A 54 20.89 2.13 -9.38
N THR A 55 19.58 1.93 -9.43
CA THR A 55 18.94 0.99 -10.36
C THR A 55 17.72 1.63 -11.02
N PRO A 56 17.52 1.48 -12.34
CA PRO A 56 16.36 2.06 -13.01
C PRO A 56 15.08 1.34 -12.57
N THR A 57 14.12 2.07 -11.97
CA THR A 57 12.91 1.49 -11.36
C THR A 57 11.62 1.74 -12.13
N ILE A 58 11.65 2.55 -13.19
CA ILE A 58 10.46 2.95 -13.99
C ILE A 58 9.68 1.72 -14.50
N HIS A 59 10.39 0.65 -14.86
CA HIS A 59 9.80 -0.60 -15.33
C HIS A 59 8.99 -1.34 -14.24
N LEU A 60 9.18 -1.02 -12.96
CA LEU A 60 8.49 -1.63 -11.82
C LEU A 60 7.15 -0.95 -11.50
N VAL A 61 6.93 0.28 -11.96
CA VAL A 61 5.75 1.11 -11.58
C VAL A 61 4.43 0.37 -11.80
N LEU A 62 4.27 -0.26 -12.96
CA LEU A 62 3.08 -1.07 -13.31
C LEU A 62 2.86 -2.23 -12.35
N LEU A 63 3.92 -2.99 -12.09
CA LEU A 63 3.86 -4.18 -11.25
C LEU A 63 3.53 -3.81 -9.79
N LEU A 64 4.15 -2.74 -9.29
CA LEU A 64 3.97 -2.31 -7.90
C LEU A 64 2.60 -1.68 -7.69
N LYS A 65 2.09 -0.90 -8.66
CA LYS A 65 0.70 -0.42 -8.64
C LYS A 65 -0.29 -1.59 -8.57
N GLN A 66 -0.15 -2.59 -9.44
CA GLN A 66 -1.03 -3.76 -9.43
C GLN A 66 -0.91 -4.55 -8.12
N ARG A 67 0.31 -4.70 -7.59
CA ARG A 67 0.54 -5.37 -6.31
C ARG A 67 -0.19 -4.67 -5.16
N LEU A 68 -0.14 -3.34 -5.10
CA LEU A 68 -0.85 -2.57 -4.08
C LEU A 68 -2.37 -2.73 -4.20
N ILE A 69 -2.92 -2.68 -5.43
CA ILE A 69 -4.35 -2.94 -5.67
C ILE A 69 -4.73 -4.33 -5.14
N ASN A 70 -3.98 -5.37 -5.51
CA ASN A 70 -4.25 -6.74 -5.07
C ASN A 70 -4.18 -6.89 -3.54
N LEU A 71 -3.23 -6.23 -2.87
CA LEU A 71 -3.12 -6.22 -1.40
C LEU A 71 -4.25 -5.43 -0.71
N SER A 72 -4.92 -4.57 -1.47
CA SER A 72 -6.05 -3.75 -1.01
C SER A 72 -7.40 -4.45 -1.18
N GLN A 73 -7.44 -5.62 -1.82
CA GLN A 73 -8.68 -6.38 -1.92
C GLN A 73 -9.19 -6.75 -0.52
N SER A 74 -10.51 -6.63 -0.34
CA SER A 74 -11.17 -6.90 0.93
C SER A 74 -10.90 -8.32 1.41
N ASN A 75 -10.51 -8.44 2.68
CA ASN A 75 -10.39 -9.71 3.39
C ASN A 75 -11.39 -9.69 4.56
N GLU A 76 -12.23 -10.73 4.66
CA GLU A 76 -13.25 -10.85 5.71
C GLU A 76 -12.67 -10.84 7.13
N ASN A 77 -11.37 -11.15 7.27
CA ASN A 77 -10.65 -11.14 8.55
C ASN A 77 -10.11 -9.75 8.96
N ASP A 78 -10.20 -8.74 8.09
CA ASP A 78 -9.75 -7.40 8.41
C ASP A 78 -10.76 -6.66 9.31
N HIS A 79 -10.28 -5.79 10.19
CA HIS A 79 -11.14 -4.85 10.92
C HIS A 79 -11.94 -3.97 9.95
N GLU A 80 -13.17 -3.61 10.35
CA GLU A 80 -14.09 -2.84 9.49
C GLU A 80 -13.47 -1.52 8.99
N SER A 81 -12.73 -0.80 9.84
CA SER A 81 -12.09 0.45 9.43
C SER A 81 -10.97 0.21 8.43
N LEU A 82 -10.21 -0.89 8.56
CA LEU A 82 -9.17 -1.26 7.59
C LEU A 82 -9.79 -1.63 6.24
N GLN A 83 -10.91 -2.37 6.24
CA GLN A 83 -11.65 -2.67 5.00
C GLN A 83 -12.11 -1.39 4.30
N LYS A 84 -12.69 -0.44 5.06
CA LYS A 84 -13.11 0.87 4.52
C LYS A 84 -11.92 1.65 3.95
N PHE A 85 -10.79 1.65 4.64
CA PHE A 85 -9.58 2.33 4.19
C PHE A 85 -9.02 1.70 2.90
N LYS A 86 -8.93 0.37 2.83
CA LYS A 86 -8.51 -0.36 1.65
C LYS A 86 -9.40 -0.09 0.44
N LYS A 87 -10.71 -0.12 0.64
CA LYS A 87 -11.68 0.22 -0.41
C LYS A 87 -11.54 1.66 -0.89
N TYR A 88 -11.44 2.62 0.04
CA TYR A 88 -11.19 4.01 -0.31
C TYR A 88 -9.91 4.15 -1.14
N PHE A 89 -8.84 3.46 -0.75
CA PHE A 89 -7.60 3.49 -1.49
C PHE A 89 -7.73 2.89 -2.91
N GLU A 90 -8.41 1.74 -3.05
CA GLU A 90 -8.71 1.13 -4.35
C GLU A 90 -9.46 2.10 -5.28
N ASP A 91 -10.47 2.80 -4.74
CA ASP A 91 -11.26 3.79 -5.47
C ASP A 91 -10.43 5.02 -5.90
N GLN A 92 -9.43 5.42 -5.10
CA GLN A 92 -8.62 6.62 -5.33
C GLN A 92 -7.34 6.36 -6.14
N ILE A 93 -6.82 5.13 -6.17
CA ILE A 93 -5.59 4.78 -6.90
C ILE A 93 -5.60 5.28 -8.36
N PRO A 94 -6.68 5.11 -9.14
CA PRO A 94 -6.67 5.50 -10.55
C PRO A 94 -6.51 7.01 -10.73
N THR A 95 -6.96 7.81 -9.76
CA THR A 95 -6.91 9.27 -9.79
C THR A 95 -5.55 9.81 -9.38
N TYR A 96 -4.90 9.21 -8.37
CA TYR A 96 -3.63 9.74 -7.85
C TYR A 96 -2.38 9.06 -8.40
N TRP A 97 -2.51 7.87 -8.99
CA TRP A 97 -1.39 7.12 -9.54
C TRP A 97 -1.60 6.86 -11.02
N GLU A 98 -1.33 7.86 -11.85
CA GLU A 98 -1.37 7.73 -13.30
C GLU A 98 -0.18 6.91 -13.82
N VAL A 99 -0.43 6.14 -14.88
CA VAL A 99 0.59 5.29 -15.52
C VAL A 99 0.65 5.64 -16.99
N ASP A 100 1.71 6.33 -17.37
CA ASP A 100 1.97 6.75 -18.75
C ASP A 100 2.63 5.67 -19.61
N ASP A 101 2.61 5.90 -20.93
CA ASP A 101 3.25 5.06 -21.95
C ASP A 101 4.72 4.73 -21.65
N VAL A 102 5.46 5.67 -21.05
CA VAL A 102 6.87 5.45 -20.66
C VAL A 102 7.04 4.29 -19.68
N HIS A 103 6.09 4.11 -18.75
CA HIS A 103 6.10 3.00 -17.81
C HIS A 103 5.85 1.67 -18.52
N TYR A 104 4.91 1.64 -19.47
CA TYR A 104 4.61 0.46 -20.27
C TYR A 104 5.78 0.05 -21.16
N ILE A 105 6.43 1.03 -21.80
CA ILE A 105 7.63 0.80 -22.62
C ILE A 105 8.76 0.27 -21.74
N ALA A 106 9.02 0.88 -20.58
CA ALA A 106 10.05 0.42 -19.67
C ALA A 106 9.81 -1.02 -19.18
N ALA A 107 8.57 -1.36 -18.80
CA ALA A 107 8.19 -2.71 -18.40
C ALA A 107 8.35 -3.72 -19.54
N VAL A 108 7.99 -3.35 -20.78
CA VAL A 108 8.20 -4.18 -21.96
C VAL A 108 9.69 -4.40 -22.22
N LEU A 109 10.52 -3.37 -22.16
CA LEU A 109 11.95 -3.50 -22.46
C LEU A 109 12.71 -4.32 -21.41
N HIS A 110 12.15 -4.49 -20.20
CA HIS A 110 12.82 -5.22 -19.14
C HIS A 110 12.83 -6.74 -19.38
N PRO A 111 13.99 -7.41 -19.38
CA PRO A 111 14.12 -8.82 -19.76
C PRO A 111 13.34 -9.78 -18.87
N ASN A 112 13.19 -9.47 -17.58
CA ASN A 112 12.43 -10.31 -16.64
C ASN A 112 10.90 -10.16 -16.80
N MET A 113 10.45 -9.20 -17.60
CA MET A 113 9.03 -8.88 -17.82
C MET A 113 8.56 -9.23 -19.24
N LYS A 114 9.37 -10.00 -19.99
CA LYS A 114 9.02 -10.46 -21.35
C LYS A 114 7.70 -11.23 -21.43
N HIS A 115 7.25 -11.85 -20.34
CA HIS A 115 5.95 -12.51 -20.30
C HIS A 115 4.79 -11.51 -20.48
N LEU A 116 4.95 -10.26 -20.05
CA LEU A 116 3.98 -9.17 -20.27
C LEU A 116 3.98 -8.64 -21.72
N GLN A 117 5.01 -8.96 -22.53
CA GLN A 117 5.05 -8.62 -23.95
C GLN A 117 4.10 -9.49 -24.79
N LYS A 118 3.78 -10.70 -24.32
CA LYS A 118 2.89 -11.63 -25.02
C LYS A 118 1.41 -11.24 -24.91
N CYS A 119 1.06 -10.33 -24.00
CA CYS A 119 -0.27 -9.72 -23.97
C CYS A 119 -0.36 -8.66 -25.07
N SER A 120 -1.29 -8.83 -26.01
CA SER A 120 -1.49 -7.93 -27.15
C SER A 120 -1.71 -6.48 -26.70
N ILE A 121 -1.25 -5.51 -27.49
CA ILE A 121 -1.53 -4.08 -27.26
C ILE A 121 -3.06 -3.81 -27.21
N LYS A 122 -3.87 -4.66 -27.86
CA LYS A 122 -5.34 -4.62 -27.76
C LYS A 122 -5.89 -5.20 -26.45
N ASP A 123 -5.18 -6.11 -25.80
CA ASP A 123 -5.54 -6.69 -24.49
C ASP A 123 -5.09 -5.81 -23.32
N LYS A 124 -4.10 -4.94 -23.53
CA LYS A 124 -3.61 -3.99 -22.51
C LYS A 124 -4.61 -2.89 -22.15
N LYS A 125 -5.53 -2.54 -23.07
CA LYS A 125 -6.72 -1.71 -22.77
C LYS A 125 -7.87 -2.49 -22.12
N LYS A 126 -7.87 -3.83 -22.23
CA LYS A 126 -8.91 -4.72 -21.71
C LYS A 126 -8.62 -5.28 -20.31
N LEU A 127 -7.37 -5.14 -19.84
CA LEU A 127 -6.99 -5.30 -18.43
C LEU A 127 -7.39 -4.08 -17.57
N MET A 128 -8.02 -3.07 -18.17
CA MET A 128 -8.85 -2.11 -17.46
C MET A 128 -10.31 -2.57 -17.63
N ILE A 129 -10.97 -2.84 -16.49
CA ILE A 129 -12.34 -3.37 -16.35
C ILE A 129 -12.42 -4.90 -16.53
N TYR A 130 -11.98 -5.64 -15.52
CA TYR A 130 -12.80 -6.50 -14.64
C TYR A 130 -11.90 -7.15 -13.58
#